data_AF-A0A084VNR3-F1
#
_entry.id   AF-A0A084VNR3-F1
#
_cell.length_a   1.000
_cell.length_b   1.000
_cell.length_c   1.000
_cell.angle_alpha   90.00
_cell.angle_beta   90.00
_cell.angle_gamma   90.00
#
_symmetry.space_group_name_H-M   'P 1'
#
loop_
_entity.id
_entity.type
_entity.pdbx_description
1 polymer ?
#
loop_
_entity_poly.entity_id
_entity_poly.type
_entity_poly.pdbx_seq_one_letter_code
_entity_poly.pdbx_strand_id
1 'polypeptide(L)'
;MASGSADQLVQLLGETIECPICLSSVDDPRLCPACSKLFCHGCIRQWLQKEECENGSSKCPNCKCNRTLEEFVSFRSGSAIDALKSIVDSKNDPSISSMSEGQTVCPERVQQGLRKLLLETEAVFIETEQRITQELDKQRALLKQSKDNLIKTINIMVQQEFREIHKQFHDKMEEANAWSDILTKNLDKHQIKLETAKYMVENEPSENLLHKRPELEQTCAKLVEDLKVISPNVKPYQFNSQLIPEPSTWKFSVRKYSAARSSNEVQYSDLVTDDIGSVWRLEVHPNGYDDAKNTSLSIFLQLYSGIEGQYHYSVELLGANRSHVYEDETYFELRKGWGQNHFIDLKALQDSYLLEDGLELRFSVRALNLIDKYEKMKKRASLLSAEVDLLKKETKPDCLNHVFTVRNVVEAAKNFGCLYSDVLADDLGGSWRLQIFPGGNGECKGNFLSIFLELHNGIPNKYEFTVALLHRSEKKVVKKTLEYCFQPALPFGWKTFLGREEFINNGYIQKDSLSIRLTITPPSALQKFNYLRQYHERALAAMPLARPESSVVEEPKPSSSHEPLEARLRKTSISFVKNLFTKSSSTEQPQ
;
A
#
# COMPACT_ATOMS: atom_id res chain seq x y z
N MET A 1 -47.26 0.93 59.86
CA MET A 1 -45.91 1.44 59.51
C MET A 1 -45.39 0.89 58.17
N ALA A 2 -46.25 0.68 57.16
CA ALA A 2 -45.87 0.09 55.86
C ALA A 2 -45.86 1.11 54.69
N SER A 3 -46.19 2.39 54.92
CA SER A 3 -46.21 3.42 53.87
C SER A 3 -44.82 3.98 53.54
N GLY A 4 -43.88 3.96 54.49
CA GLY A 4 -42.54 4.54 54.30
C GLY A 4 -41.66 3.81 53.28
N SER A 5 -41.84 2.50 53.07
CA SER A 5 -41.02 1.74 52.10
C SER A 5 -41.46 1.96 50.65
N ALA A 6 -42.76 2.14 50.40
CA ALA A 6 -43.29 2.38 49.07
C ALA A 6 -42.99 3.81 48.58
N ASP A 7 -42.95 4.79 49.48
CA ASP A 7 -42.58 6.17 49.14
C ASP A 7 -41.06 6.30 48.88
N GLN A 8 -40.22 5.63 49.67
CA GLN A 8 -38.78 5.55 49.43
C GLN A 8 -38.44 4.85 48.10
N LEU A 9 -39.17 3.79 47.75
CA LEU A 9 -38.94 3.04 46.51
C LEU A 9 -39.31 3.86 45.27
N VAL A 10 -40.40 4.65 45.32
CA VAL A 10 -40.75 5.57 44.22
C VAL A 10 -39.74 6.71 44.08
N GLN A 11 -39.21 7.22 45.20
CA GLN A 11 -38.17 8.24 45.17
C GLN A 11 -36.85 7.73 44.54
N LEU A 12 -36.41 6.53 44.91
CA LEU A 12 -35.25 5.86 44.29
C LEU A 12 -35.45 5.58 42.79
N LEU A 13 -36.68 5.21 42.39
CA LEU A 13 -37.01 5.02 40.98
C LEU A 13 -36.98 6.34 40.19
N GLY A 14 -37.40 7.45 40.80
CA GLY A 14 -37.32 8.79 40.23
C GLY A 14 -35.89 9.24 39.92
N GLU A 15 -34.96 9.04 40.86
CA GLU A 15 -33.53 9.36 40.67
C GLU A 15 -32.86 8.51 39.57
N THR A 16 -33.39 7.31 39.32
CA THR A 16 -32.88 6.37 38.32
C THR A 16 -33.24 6.80 36.89
N ILE A 17 -34.36 7.50 36.70
CA ILE A 17 -34.89 7.94 35.39
C ILE A 17 -34.64 9.42 35.08
N GLU A 18 -33.78 10.09 35.84
CA GLU A 18 -33.42 11.49 35.63
C GLU A 18 -32.25 11.65 34.65
N CYS A 19 -32.37 12.61 33.73
CA CYS A 19 -31.32 12.92 32.78
C CYS A 19 -30.29 13.88 33.42
N PRO A 20 -28.99 13.53 33.49
CA PRO A 20 -27.96 14.39 34.09
C PRO A 20 -27.72 15.72 33.37
N ILE A 21 -28.24 15.89 32.16
CA ILE A 21 -28.02 17.09 31.35
C ILE A 21 -29.13 18.12 31.63
N CYS A 22 -30.40 17.70 31.59
CA CYS A 22 -31.53 18.61 31.82
C CYS A 22 -32.13 18.51 33.24
N LEU A 23 -31.63 17.59 34.08
CA LEU A 23 -32.06 17.37 35.46
C LEU A 23 -33.58 17.15 35.58
N SER A 24 -34.16 16.56 34.54
CA SER A 24 -35.58 16.26 34.42
C SER A 24 -35.76 14.78 34.11
N SER A 25 -36.98 14.27 34.29
CA SER A 25 -37.35 12.92 33.85
C SER A 25 -36.98 12.73 32.38
N VAL A 26 -36.30 11.62 32.07
CA VAL A 26 -35.68 11.41 30.76
C VAL A 26 -36.73 11.32 29.65
N ASP A 27 -36.71 12.20 28.66
CA ASP A 27 -37.55 12.08 27.45
C ASP A 27 -36.81 11.38 26.30
N ASP A 28 -37.46 10.45 25.61
CA ASP A 28 -36.84 9.50 24.65
C ASP A 28 -35.50 8.91 25.16
N PRO A 29 -35.54 7.96 26.12
CA PRO A 29 -34.36 7.52 26.85
C PRO A 29 -33.28 6.85 25.98
N ARG A 30 -32.03 7.16 26.31
CA ARG A 30 -30.81 6.59 25.73
C ARG A 30 -29.86 6.15 26.86
N LEU A 31 -29.50 4.87 26.90
CA LEU A 31 -28.60 4.30 27.92
C LEU A 31 -27.17 4.18 27.39
N CYS A 32 -26.20 4.69 28.14
CA CYS A 32 -24.80 4.48 27.81
C CYS A 32 -24.40 3.02 28.11
N PRO A 33 -23.88 2.25 27.14
CA PRO A 33 -23.49 0.86 27.37
C PRO A 33 -22.25 0.70 28.27
N ALA A 34 -21.49 1.78 28.48
CA ALA A 34 -20.26 1.76 29.27
C ALA A 34 -20.48 2.08 30.75
N CYS A 35 -21.40 2.98 31.08
CA CYS A 35 -21.65 3.43 32.46
C CYS A 35 -23.10 3.30 32.91
N SER A 36 -23.97 2.76 32.06
CA SER A 36 -25.38 2.52 32.34
C SER A 36 -26.17 3.75 32.78
N LYS A 37 -25.70 4.97 32.45
CA LYS A 37 -26.43 6.21 32.73
C LYS A 37 -27.42 6.54 31.61
N LEU A 38 -28.62 6.99 31.99
CA LEU A 38 -29.69 7.38 31.10
C LEU A 38 -29.61 8.87 30.73
N PHE A 39 -29.93 9.18 29.47
CA PHE A 39 -30.00 10.54 28.95
C PHE A 39 -31.22 10.69 28.04
N CYS A 40 -31.73 11.92 27.90
CA CYS A 40 -32.69 12.21 26.84
C CYS A 40 -32.00 12.15 25.48
N HIS A 41 -32.67 11.62 24.45
CA HIS A 41 -32.13 11.58 23.10
C HIS A 41 -31.69 12.97 22.61
N GLY A 42 -32.52 13.99 22.83
CA GLY A 42 -32.20 15.37 22.45
C GLY A 42 -30.95 15.90 23.16
N CYS A 43 -30.86 15.69 24.49
CA CYS A 43 -29.74 16.16 25.29
C CYS A 43 -28.42 15.48 24.92
N ILE A 44 -28.40 14.15 24.77
CA ILE A 44 -27.16 13.42 24.44
C ILE A 44 -26.71 13.70 23.01
N ARG A 45 -27.63 13.85 22.06
CA ARG A 45 -27.32 14.22 20.68
C ARG A 45 -26.62 15.58 20.61
N GLN A 46 -27.17 16.59 21.30
CA GLN A 46 -26.57 17.93 21.34
C GLN A 46 -25.19 17.92 21.99
N TRP A 47 -25.04 17.16 23.08
CA TRP A 47 -23.74 17.01 23.75
C TRP A 47 -22.68 16.38 22.85
N LEU A 48 -22.99 15.24 22.22
CA LEU A 48 -22.05 14.53 21.36
C LEU A 48 -21.63 15.35 20.13
N GLN A 49 -22.58 16.06 19.50
CA GLN A 49 -22.29 16.95 18.37
C GLN A 49 -21.37 18.12 18.78
N LYS A 50 -21.55 18.66 19.99
CA LYS A 50 -20.69 19.72 20.50
C LYS A 50 -19.27 19.22 20.77
N GLU A 51 -19.14 18.09 21.48
CA GLU A 51 -17.83 17.48 21.79
C GLU A 51 -17.05 17.07 20.53
N GLU A 52 -17.75 16.58 19.50
CA GLU A 52 -17.11 16.21 18.24
C GLU A 52 -16.58 17.44 17.48
N CYS A 53 -17.32 18.56 17.50
CA CYS A 53 -16.87 19.83 16.90
C CYS A 53 -15.69 20.47 17.66
N GLU A 54 -15.70 20.42 19.00
CA GLU A 54 -14.70 21.11 19.83
C GLU A 54 -13.42 20.27 20.04
N ASN A 55 -13.57 18.96 20.23
CA ASN A 55 -12.49 18.06 20.67
C ASN A 55 -12.17 16.93 19.68
N GLY A 56 -12.83 16.90 18.52
CA GLY A 56 -12.61 15.88 17.48
C GLY A 56 -13.00 14.46 17.87
N SER A 57 -13.71 14.28 19.00
CA SER A 57 -14.18 12.96 19.46
C SER A 57 -15.45 13.08 20.30
N SER A 58 -16.47 12.29 19.97
CA SER A 58 -17.75 12.27 20.69
C SER A 58 -17.62 11.42 21.95
N LYS A 59 -17.80 12.02 23.14
CA LYS A 59 -17.61 11.37 24.44
C LYS A 59 -18.87 11.43 25.32
N CYS A 60 -19.13 10.35 26.04
CA CYS A 60 -20.20 10.33 27.04
C CYS A 60 -19.95 11.36 28.16
N PRO A 61 -20.94 12.21 28.52
CA PRO A 61 -20.78 13.24 29.55
C PRO A 61 -20.48 12.66 30.94
N ASN A 62 -20.89 11.42 31.21
CA ASN A 62 -20.71 10.79 32.53
C ASN A 62 -19.38 10.04 32.66
N CYS A 63 -19.06 9.12 31.73
CA CYS A 63 -17.86 8.27 31.83
C CYS A 63 -16.71 8.67 30.93
N LYS A 64 -16.88 9.67 30.06
CA LYS A 64 -15.87 10.16 29.11
C LYS A 64 -15.37 9.14 28.08
N CYS A 65 -15.99 7.96 27.98
CA CYS A 65 -15.69 7.00 26.92
C CYS A 65 -16.13 7.54 25.56
N ASN A 66 -15.30 7.34 24.53
CA ASN A 66 -15.64 7.67 23.14
C ASN A 66 -16.80 6.79 22.67
N ARG A 67 -17.90 7.42 22.24
CA ARG A 67 -19.11 6.74 21.75
C ARG A 67 -19.85 7.59 20.73
N THR A 68 -20.41 6.96 19.70
CA THR A 68 -21.35 7.63 18.78
C THR A 68 -22.79 7.51 19.29
N LEU A 69 -23.70 8.31 18.74
CA LEU A 69 -25.11 8.32 19.16
C LEU A 69 -25.79 6.97 18.93
N GLU A 70 -25.41 6.24 17.88
CA GLU A 70 -25.96 4.93 17.51
C GLU A 70 -25.57 3.83 18.52
N GLU A 71 -24.48 4.01 19.27
CA GLU A 71 -24.02 3.04 20.27
C GLU A 71 -24.80 3.14 21.60
N PHE A 72 -25.58 4.21 21.80
CA PHE A 72 -26.46 4.31 22.96
C PHE A 72 -27.70 3.44 22.77
N VAL A 73 -28.02 2.64 23.78
CA VAL A 73 -29.17 1.74 23.71
C VAL A 73 -30.46 2.57 23.76
N SER A 74 -31.28 2.45 22.71
CA SER A 74 -32.62 3.02 22.63
C SER A 74 -33.65 2.09 23.26
N PHE A 75 -34.65 2.65 23.91
CA PHE A 75 -35.80 1.89 24.41
C PHE A 75 -36.98 1.98 23.43
N ARG A 76 -37.82 0.94 23.38
CA ARG A 76 -39.05 0.94 22.58
C ARG A 76 -40.17 1.65 23.35
N SER A 77 -41.11 2.28 22.66
CA SER A 77 -42.31 2.86 23.30
C SER A 77 -43.08 1.82 24.11
N GLY A 78 -43.45 2.17 25.35
CA GLY A 78 -44.04 1.21 26.31
C GLY A 78 -42.99 0.43 27.09
N SER A 79 -41.78 0.98 27.21
CA SER A 79 -40.69 0.39 27.99
C SER A 79 -40.98 0.45 29.50
N ALA A 80 -40.21 -0.32 30.29
CA ALA A 80 -40.24 -0.21 31.75
C ALA A 80 -40.00 1.24 32.23
N ILE A 81 -39.23 2.04 31.49
CA ILE A 81 -38.98 3.46 31.81
C ILE A 81 -40.28 4.28 31.67
N ASP A 82 -41.11 4.01 30.66
CA ASP A 82 -42.38 4.71 30.46
C ASP A 82 -43.41 4.34 31.53
N ALA A 83 -43.44 3.07 31.96
CA ALA A 83 -44.27 2.63 33.08
C ALA A 83 -43.83 3.26 34.41
N LEU A 84 -42.52 3.34 34.65
CA LEU A 84 -41.94 3.98 35.85
C LEU A 84 -42.25 5.47 35.90
N LYS A 85 -42.15 6.19 34.77
CA LYS A 85 -42.56 7.60 34.68
C LYS A 85 -44.01 7.78 35.08
N SER A 86 -44.92 6.98 34.52
CA SER A 86 -46.36 7.07 34.84
C SER A 86 -46.64 6.85 36.33
N ILE A 87 -45.91 5.96 37.02
CA ILE A 87 -46.04 5.74 38.47
C ILE A 87 -45.51 6.94 39.27
N VAL A 88 -44.37 7.51 38.88
CA VAL A 88 -43.77 8.70 39.51
C VAL A 88 -44.66 9.93 39.31
N ASP A 89 -45.23 10.10 38.11
CA ASP A 89 -46.12 11.21 37.77
C ASP A 89 -47.49 11.08 38.47
N SER A 90 -48.04 9.87 38.60
CA SER A 90 -49.35 9.63 39.25
C SER A 90 -49.36 9.89 40.76
N LYS A 91 -48.20 9.86 41.45
CA LYS A 91 -48.11 10.24 42.86
C LYS A 91 -47.97 11.75 43.08
N ASN A 92 -47.57 12.49 42.05
CA ASN A 92 -47.34 13.94 42.13
C ASN A 92 -48.58 14.77 41.78
N ASP A 93 -49.67 14.16 41.31
CA ASP A 93 -50.95 14.84 40.99
C ASP A 93 -52.16 14.01 41.49
N PRO A 94 -52.83 14.39 42.61
CA PRO A 94 -53.89 13.58 43.22
C PRO A 94 -55.29 13.77 42.60
N SER A 95 -55.39 14.34 41.39
CA SER A 95 -56.66 14.87 40.85
C SER A 95 -57.20 14.12 39.63
N ILE A 96 -57.47 12.81 39.70
CA ILE A 96 -58.47 12.17 38.82
C ILE A 96 -59.19 11.05 39.59
N SER A 97 -60.46 11.29 39.91
CA SER A 97 -61.45 10.24 40.12
C SER A 97 -62.73 10.59 39.35
N SER A 98 -63.01 9.86 38.27
CA SER A 98 -64.34 9.85 37.66
C SER A 98 -64.56 8.57 36.85
N MET A 99 -65.33 7.67 37.47
CA MET A 99 -66.35 6.75 36.96
C MET A 99 -66.38 6.34 35.48
N SER A 100 -66.47 5.01 35.26
CA SER A 100 -67.43 4.43 34.32
C SER A 100 -67.90 3.05 34.77
N GLU A 101 -69.21 2.84 34.74
CA GLU A 101 -69.95 1.64 35.11
C GLU A 101 -69.69 0.45 34.16
N GLY A 102 -69.60 -0.76 34.72
CA GLY A 102 -69.60 -2.00 33.95
C GLY A 102 -69.06 -3.20 34.74
N GLN A 103 -69.97 -4.09 35.14
CA GLN A 103 -69.75 -5.38 35.84
C GLN A 103 -69.09 -5.29 37.23
N THR A 104 -69.88 -5.57 38.27
CA THR A 104 -69.44 -5.86 39.64
C THR A 104 -68.60 -7.14 39.67
N VAL A 105 -67.34 -7.03 39.26
CA VAL A 105 -66.32 -8.01 39.58
C VAL A 105 -65.85 -7.70 41.00
N CYS A 106 -65.92 -8.68 41.90
CA CYS A 106 -65.48 -8.50 43.28
C CYS A 106 -64.01 -7.99 43.27
N PRO A 107 -63.72 -6.79 43.81
CA PRO A 107 -62.37 -6.19 43.76
C PRO A 107 -61.29 -7.12 44.29
N GLU A 108 -61.63 -7.94 45.29
CA GLU A 108 -60.75 -8.94 45.89
C GLU A 108 -60.39 -10.07 44.92
N ARG A 109 -61.32 -10.49 44.06
CA ARG A 109 -61.06 -11.53 43.04
C ARG A 109 -60.19 -11.00 41.91
N VAL A 110 -60.39 -9.75 41.49
CA VAL A 110 -59.50 -9.08 40.51
C VAL A 110 -58.09 -8.94 41.10
N GLN A 111 -57.99 -8.48 42.35
CA GLN A 111 -56.71 -8.34 43.04
C GLN A 111 -55.99 -9.69 43.23
N GLN A 112 -56.72 -10.75 43.56
CA GLN A 112 -56.15 -12.11 43.64
C GLN A 112 -55.68 -12.62 42.26
N GLY A 113 -56.46 -12.38 41.20
CA GLY A 113 -56.09 -12.72 39.83
C GLY A 113 -54.81 -11.99 39.37
N LEU A 114 -54.72 -10.68 39.65
CA LEU A 114 -53.53 -9.88 39.35
C LEU A 114 -52.31 -10.32 40.17
N ARG A 115 -52.47 -10.67 41.45
CA ARG A 115 -51.37 -11.22 42.27
C ARG A 115 -50.86 -12.54 41.71
N LYS A 116 -51.76 -13.43 41.25
CA LYS A 116 -51.37 -14.68 40.62
C LYS A 116 -50.58 -14.45 39.33
N LEU A 117 -51.08 -13.56 38.46
CA LEU A 117 -50.39 -13.20 37.22
C LEU A 117 -49.02 -12.56 37.47
N LEU A 118 -48.90 -11.74 38.52
CA LEU A 118 -47.62 -11.15 38.93
C LEU A 118 -46.62 -12.23 39.35
N LEU A 119 -47.03 -13.20 40.17
CA LEU A 119 -46.19 -14.33 40.58
C LEU A 119 -45.75 -15.18 39.38
N GLU A 120 -46.67 -15.46 38.45
CA GLU A 120 -46.34 -16.17 37.20
C GLU A 120 -45.34 -15.37 36.35
N THR A 121 -45.47 -14.04 36.29
CA THR A 121 -44.55 -13.15 35.57
C THR A 121 -43.18 -13.07 36.24
N GLU A 122 -43.12 -12.96 37.57
CA GLU A 122 -41.89 -12.99 38.36
C GLU A 122 -41.12 -14.29 38.15
N ALA A 123 -41.82 -15.43 38.12
CA ALA A 123 -41.21 -16.73 37.84
C ALA A 123 -40.55 -16.77 36.45
N VAL A 124 -41.24 -16.29 35.41
CA VAL A 124 -40.70 -16.20 34.05
C VAL A 124 -39.52 -15.21 33.98
N PHE A 125 -39.58 -14.10 34.70
CA PHE A 125 -38.48 -13.14 34.78
C PHE A 125 -37.23 -13.78 35.38
N ILE A 126 -37.35 -14.46 36.53
CA ILE A 126 -36.23 -15.15 37.19
C ILE A 126 -35.64 -16.22 36.26
N GLU A 127 -36.48 -17.01 35.59
CA GLU A 127 -36.00 -18.03 34.63
C GLU A 127 -35.25 -17.38 33.46
N THR A 128 -35.78 -16.27 32.94
CA THR A 128 -35.16 -15.53 31.84
C THR A 128 -33.84 -14.89 32.26
N GLU A 129 -33.78 -14.28 33.44
CA GLU A 129 -32.57 -13.69 34.02
C GLU A 129 -31.49 -14.76 34.22
N GLN A 130 -31.86 -15.93 34.78
CA GLN A 130 -30.95 -17.07 34.92
C GLN A 130 -30.43 -17.55 33.57
N ARG A 131 -31.31 -17.69 32.57
CA ARG A 131 -30.93 -18.14 31.22
C ARG A 131 -29.96 -17.15 30.55
N ILE A 132 -30.24 -15.86 30.62
CA ILE A 132 -29.37 -14.81 30.07
C ILE A 132 -28.02 -14.82 30.80
N THR A 133 -28.03 -14.89 32.12
CA THR A 133 -26.81 -14.90 32.93
C THR A 133 -25.95 -16.12 32.61
N GLN A 134 -26.55 -17.32 32.55
CA GLN A 134 -25.87 -18.55 32.17
C GLN A 134 -25.25 -18.49 30.77
N GLU A 135 -25.98 -17.95 29.78
CA GLU A 135 -25.44 -17.80 28.43
C GLU A 135 -24.31 -16.77 28.39
N LEU A 136 -24.43 -15.63 29.07
CA LEU A 136 -23.34 -14.65 29.16
C LEU A 136 -22.10 -15.21 29.85
N ASP A 137 -22.26 -16.00 30.91
CA ASP A 137 -21.14 -16.66 31.59
C ASP A 137 -20.47 -17.72 30.71
N LYS A 138 -21.26 -18.46 29.93
CA LYS A 138 -20.74 -19.36 28.91
C LYS A 138 -19.95 -18.61 27.84
N GLN A 139 -20.45 -17.47 27.34
CA GLN A 139 -19.72 -16.64 26.37
C GLN A 139 -18.41 -16.10 26.96
N ARG A 140 -18.41 -15.65 28.23
CA ARG A 140 -17.19 -15.21 28.94
C ARG A 140 -16.17 -16.35 29.07
N ALA A 141 -16.63 -17.56 29.40
CA ALA A 141 -15.79 -18.74 29.50
C ALA A 141 -15.16 -19.12 28.14
N LEU A 142 -15.95 -19.11 27.07
CA LEU A 142 -15.47 -19.38 25.70
C LEU A 142 -14.45 -18.32 25.24
N LEU A 143 -14.70 -17.04 25.52
CA LEU A 143 -13.77 -15.96 25.21
C LEU A 143 -12.43 -16.16 25.93
N LYS A 144 -12.48 -16.49 27.24
CA LYS A 144 -11.29 -16.79 28.03
C LYS A 144 -10.53 -18.00 27.47
N GLN A 145 -11.24 -19.08 27.18
CA GLN A 145 -10.66 -20.30 26.60
C GLN A 145 -10.00 -20.04 25.25
N SER A 146 -10.64 -19.27 24.37
CA SER A 146 -10.07 -18.88 23.06
C SER A 146 -8.75 -18.13 23.21
N LYS A 147 -8.72 -17.13 24.10
CA LYS A 147 -7.50 -16.37 24.43
C LYS A 147 -6.41 -17.28 25.03
N ASP A 148 -6.75 -18.13 25.99
CA ASP A 148 -5.78 -19.03 26.65
C ASP A 148 -5.21 -20.07 25.67
N ASN A 149 -6.03 -20.58 24.74
CA ASN A 149 -5.58 -21.48 23.67
C ASN A 149 -4.57 -20.80 22.75
N LEU A 150 -4.82 -19.55 22.34
CA LEU A 150 -3.90 -18.80 21.49
C LEU A 150 -2.55 -18.57 22.17
N ILE A 151 -2.56 -18.16 23.44
CA ILE A 151 -1.34 -17.97 24.24
C ILE A 151 -0.56 -19.29 24.34
N LYS A 152 -1.25 -20.41 24.59
CA LYS A 152 -0.62 -21.74 24.64
C LYS A 152 0.06 -22.08 23.32
N THR A 153 -0.59 -21.82 22.19
CA THR A 153 -0.01 -22.04 20.85
C THR A 153 1.25 -21.20 20.63
N ILE A 154 1.21 -19.91 20.96
CA ILE A 154 2.38 -19.01 20.83
C ILE A 154 3.54 -19.52 21.69
N ASN A 155 3.27 -19.91 22.94
CA ASN A 155 4.29 -20.44 23.84
C ASN A 155 4.92 -21.71 23.28
N ILE A 156 4.14 -22.63 22.71
CA ILE A 156 4.68 -23.85 22.08
C ILE A 156 5.60 -23.50 20.92
N MET A 157 5.21 -22.56 20.05
CA MET A 157 6.03 -22.12 18.91
C MET A 157 7.35 -21.50 19.38
N VAL A 158 7.32 -20.59 20.36
CA VAL A 158 8.51 -19.95 20.91
C VAL A 158 9.45 -20.97 21.56
N GLN A 159 8.91 -21.93 22.33
CA GLN A 159 9.72 -22.99 22.94
C GLN A 159 10.32 -23.96 21.90
N GLN A 160 9.65 -24.17 20.77
CA GLN A 160 10.21 -24.93 19.67
C GLN A 160 11.38 -24.19 19.00
N GLU A 161 11.24 -22.89 18.75
CA GLU A 161 12.33 -22.06 18.19
C GLU A 161 13.55 -22.03 19.10
N PHE A 162 13.37 -21.87 20.42
CA PHE A 162 14.49 -21.95 21.36
C PHE A 162 15.23 -23.28 21.29
N ARG A 163 14.49 -24.41 21.23
CA ARG A 163 15.09 -25.73 21.10
C ARG A 163 15.90 -25.88 19.81
N GLU A 164 15.40 -25.34 18.70
CA GLU A 164 16.09 -25.40 17.42
C GLU A 164 17.37 -24.54 17.43
N ILE A 165 17.32 -23.33 18.00
CA ILE A 165 18.51 -22.48 18.15
C ILE A 165 19.56 -23.16 19.05
N HIS A 166 19.16 -23.75 20.17
CA HIS A 166 20.06 -24.49 21.04
C HIS A 166 20.69 -25.70 20.34
N LYS A 167 19.92 -26.41 19.53
CA LYS A 167 20.43 -27.51 18.71
C LYS A 167 21.46 -27.02 17.70
N GLN A 168 21.16 -25.96 16.94
CA GLN A 168 22.11 -25.36 16.01
C GLN A 168 23.42 -24.92 16.70
N PHE A 169 23.33 -24.39 17.92
CA PHE A 169 24.51 -24.04 18.72
C PHE A 169 25.32 -25.27 19.09
N HIS A 170 24.66 -26.34 19.54
CA HIS A 170 25.35 -27.56 19.92
C HIS A 170 26.07 -28.20 18.72
N ASP A 171 25.37 -28.35 17.59
CA ASP A 171 25.93 -28.93 16.37
C ASP A 171 27.19 -28.16 15.89
N LYS A 172 27.15 -26.82 15.93
CA LYS A 172 28.30 -25.97 15.59
C LYS A 172 29.44 -26.04 16.61
N MET A 173 29.12 -26.13 17.90
CA MET A 173 30.13 -26.31 18.94
C MET A 173 30.83 -27.66 18.79
N GLU A 174 30.11 -28.72 18.42
CA GLU A 174 30.72 -30.02 18.11
C GLU A 174 31.65 -29.92 16.90
N GLU A 175 31.25 -29.22 15.83
CA GLU A 175 32.11 -28.96 14.67
C GLU A 175 33.37 -28.18 15.05
N ALA A 176 33.23 -27.12 15.85
CA ALA A 176 34.36 -26.32 16.33
C ALA A 176 35.32 -27.14 17.20
N ASN A 177 34.79 -27.97 18.10
CA ASN A 177 35.59 -28.87 18.93
C ASN A 177 36.32 -29.92 18.08
N ALA A 178 35.65 -30.48 17.06
CA ALA A 178 36.28 -31.41 16.13
C ALA A 178 37.44 -30.75 15.36
N TRP A 179 37.27 -29.51 14.90
CA TRP A 179 38.36 -28.74 14.29
C TRP A 179 39.49 -28.45 15.28
N SER A 180 39.16 -28.09 16.52
CA SER A 180 40.15 -27.91 17.59
C SER A 180 40.99 -29.17 17.80
N ASP A 181 40.35 -30.35 17.85
CA ASP A 181 41.04 -31.63 18.01
C ASP A 181 41.94 -31.97 16.81
N ILE A 182 41.47 -31.71 15.59
CA ILE A 182 42.25 -31.94 14.36
C ILE A 182 43.47 -31.03 14.33
N LEU A 183 43.29 -29.74 14.62
CA LEU A 183 44.36 -28.75 14.61
C LEU A 183 45.38 -29.03 15.71
N THR A 184 44.92 -29.40 16.91
CA THR A 184 45.79 -29.79 18.03
C THR A 184 46.63 -31.01 17.66
N LYS A 185 46.01 -32.07 17.12
CA LYS A 185 46.75 -33.28 16.66
C LYS A 185 47.77 -32.97 15.57
N ASN A 186 47.47 -32.05 14.66
CA ASN A 186 48.44 -31.63 13.65
C ASN A 186 49.58 -30.83 14.28
N LEU A 187 49.27 -29.90 15.19
CA LEU A 187 50.27 -29.12 15.91
C LEU A 187 51.22 -30.03 16.72
N ASP A 188 50.67 -31.03 17.43
CA ASP A 188 51.45 -32.02 18.18
C ASP A 188 52.43 -32.80 17.27
N LYS A 189 51.98 -33.20 16.07
CA LYS A 189 52.87 -33.87 15.09
C LYS A 189 54.00 -32.95 14.63
N HIS A 190 53.73 -31.67 14.42
CA HIS A 190 54.76 -30.69 14.07
C HIS A 190 55.69 -30.38 15.25
N GLN A 191 55.16 -30.36 16.48
CA GLN A 191 55.95 -30.21 17.70
C GLN A 191 56.96 -31.34 17.87
N ILE A 192 56.57 -32.60 17.65
CA ILE A 192 57.50 -33.75 17.70
C ILE A 192 58.63 -33.58 16.68
N LYS A 193 58.31 -33.16 15.44
CA LYS A 193 59.33 -32.88 14.41
C LYS A 193 60.28 -31.75 14.81
N LEU A 194 59.74 -30.68 15.41
CA LEU A 194 60.50 -29.55 15.90
C LEU A 194 61.45 -29.95 17.04
N GLU A 195 60.95 -30.70 18.03
CA GLU A 195 61.75 -31.19 19.15
C GLU A 195 62.85 -32.16 18.69
N THR A 196 62.54 -33.02 17.71
CA THR A 196 63.54 -33.92 17.10
C THR A 196 64.64 -33.13 16.38
N ALA A 197 64.27 -32.14 15.56
CA ALA A 197 65.23 -31.28 14.88
C ALA A 197 66.09 -30.49 15.89
N LYS A 198 65.47 -29.98 16.96
CA LYS A 198 66.16 -29.27 18.04
C LYS A 198 67.17 -30.18 18.77
N TYR A 199 66.76 -31.40 19.13
CA TYR A 199 67.64 -32.37 19.77
C TYR A 199 68.86 -32.71 18.91
N MET A 200 68.67 -32.89 17.60
CA MET A 200 69.75 -33.16 16.64
C MET A 200 70.75 -32.01 16.57
N VAL A 201 70.28 -30.76 16.61
CA VAL A 201 71.15 -29.57 16.59
C VAL A 201 71.93 -29.41 17.89
N GLU A 202 71.31 -29.71 19.05
CA GLU A 202 71.92 -29.49 20.37
C GLU A 202 72.87 -30.61 20.81
N ASN A 203 72.67 -31.86 20.34
CA ASN A 203 73.39 -33.04 20.87
C ASN A 203 74.29 -33.76 19.87
N GLU A 204 74.30 -33.41 18.57
CA GLU A 204 75.25 -34.00 17.63
C GLU A 204 76.63 -33.31 17.64
N PRO A 205 77.73 -34.07 17.46
CA PRO A 205 79.06 -33.51 17.30
C PRO A 205 79.17 -32.72 15.98
N SER A 206 79.94 -31.62 16.00
CA SER A 206 80.02 -30.61 14.92
C SER A 206 80.40 -31.15 13.53
N GLU A 207 81.13 -32.26 13.45
CA GLU A 207 81.51 -32.90 12.19
C GLU A 207 80.32 -33.60 11.50
N ASN A 208 79.40 -34.18 12.26
CA ASN A 208 78.20 -34.83 11.71
C ASN A 208 77.12 -33.80 11.30
N LEU A 209 77.07 -32.68 12.00
CA LEU A 209 76.15 -31.57 11.69
C LEU A 209 76.42 -30.98 10.30
N LEU A 210 77.68 -30.89 9.85
CA LEU A 210 78.02 -30.41 8.51
C LEU A 210 77.48 -31.34 7.41
N HIS A 211 77.47 -32.66 7.65
CA HIS A 211 76.92 -33.64 6.70
C HIS A 211 75.38 -33.67 6.69
N LYS A 212 74.73 -33.43 7.84
CA LYS A 212 73.25 -33.44 7.98
C LYS A 212 72.58 -32.08 7.79
N ARG A 213 73.37 -31.00 7.68
CA ARG A 213 72.88 -29.63 7.46
C ARG A 213 71.81 -29.49 6.37
N PRO A 214 71.96 -30.00 5.13
CA PRO A 214 70.96 -29.80 4.09
C PRO A 214 69.62 -30.48 4.42
N GLU A 215 69.65 -31.61 5.12
CA GLU A 215 68.46 -32.35 5.55
C GLU A 215 67.71 -31.60 6.67
N LEU A 216 68.44 -31.02 7.61
CA LEU A 216 67.89 -30.16 8.67
C LEU A 216 67.29 -28.87 8.10
N GLU A 217 67.99 -28.18 7.19
CA GLU A 217 67.49 -26.97 6.52
C GLU A 217 66.20 -27.29 5.74
N GLN A 218 66.16 -28.40 5.00
CA GLN A 218 64.97 -28.83 4.27
C GLN A 218 63.80 -29.19 5.20
N THR A 219 64.09 -29.87 6.32
CA THR A 219 63.07 -30.24 7.31
C THR A 219 62.47 -29.00 7.97
N CYS A 220 63.30 -28.03 8.35
CA CYS A 220 62.85 -26.76 8.92
C CYS A 220 62.06 -25.92 7.91
N ALA A 221 62.53 -25.82 6.66
CA ALA A 221 61.82 -25.09 5.62
C ALA A 221 60.42 -25.68 5.36
N LYS A 222 60.33 -27.01 5.27
CA LYS A 222 59.07 -27.72 5.12
C LYS A 222 58.17 -27.55 6.34
N LEU A 223 58.72 -27.59 7.56
CA LEU A 223 57.94 -27.38 8.78
C LEU A 223 57.35 -25.96 8.83
N VAL A 224 58.11 -24.95 8.42
CA VAL A 224 57.64 -23.56 8.33
C VAL A 224 56.52 -23.43 7.29
N GLU A 225 56.65 -24.09 6.15
CA GLU A 225 55.61 -24.10 5.12
C GLU A 225 54.33 -24.81 5.60
N ASP A 226 54.46 -26.00 6.19
CA ASP A 226 53.34 -26.76 6.76
C ASP A 226 52.62 -25.95 7.85
N LEU A 227 53.35 -25.30 8.76
CA LEU A 227 52.79 -24.49 9.85
C LEU A 227 52.04 -23.24 9.34
N LYS A 228 52.50 -22.64 8.22
CA LYS A 228 51.81 -21.49 7.60
C LYS A 228 50.44 -21.87 7.02
N VAL A 229 50.24 -23.13 6.65
CA VAL A 229 48.98 -23.64 6.08
C VAL A 229 47.96 -23.99 7.17
N ILE A 230 48.38 -24.09 8.43
CA ILE A 230 47.47 -24.39 9.55
C ILE A 230 46.61 -23.16 9.86
N SER A 231 45.39 -23.15 9.33
CA SER A 231 44.37 -22.15 9.66
C SER A 231 43.07 -22.83 10.09
N PRO A 232 42.38 -22.33 11.12
CA PRO A 232 41.02 -22.76 11.42
C PRO A 232 40.10 -22.42 10.24
N ASN A 233 39.56 -23.43 9.56
CA ASN A 233 38.55 -23.23 8.53
C ASN A 233 37.16 -23.04 9.19
N VAL A 234 37.01 -21.98 9.98
CA VAL A 234 35.77 -21.69 10.71
C VAL A 234 35.03 -20.58 10.00
N LYS A 235 33.92 -20.93 9.34
CA LYS A 235 33.02 -19.94 8.75
C LYS A 235 32.37 -19.09 9.86
N PRO A 236 31.95 -17.83 9.58
CA PRO A 236 31.20 -17.04 10.54
C PRO A 236 29.95 -17.79 11.03
N TYR A 237 29.72 -17.83 12.34
CA TYR A 237 28.58 -18.53 12.92
C TYR A 237 27.29 -17.73 12.71
N GLN A 238 26.33 -18.27 11.93
CA GLN A 238 25.03 -17.63 11.70
C GLN A 238 23.87 -18.54 12.11
N PHE A 239 23.04 -18.13 13.06
CA PHE A 239 21.87 -18.91 13.51
C PHE A 239 20.64 -18.55 12.70
N ASN A 240 19.83 -19.56 12.38
CA ASN A 240 18.59 -19.38 11.64
C ASN A 240 17.41 -19.44 12.62
N SER A 241 16.47 -18.52 12.49
CA SER A 241 15.19 -18.57 13.21
C SER A 241 14.05 -18.44 12.20
N GLN A 242 12.99 -19.24 12.37
CA GLN A 242 11.81 -19.15 11.52
C GLN A 242 10.97 -17.90 11.83
N LEU A 243 11.29 -17.16 12.90
CA LEU A 243 10.61 -15.92 13.27
C LEU A 243 11.31 -14.67 12.70
N ILE A 244 12.53 -14.84 12.20
CA ILE A 244 13.38 -13.78 11.67
C ILE A 244 13.46 -13.94 10.15
N PRO A 245 13.18 -12.89 9.37
CA PRO A 245 13.27 -12.97 7.92
C PRO A 245 14.73 -13.07 7.46
N GLU A 246 14.95 -13.86 6.42
CA GLU A 246 16.23 -13.90 5.70
C GLU A 246 16.60 -12.51 5.15
N PRO A 247 17.88 -12.10 5.27
CA PRO A 247 18.33 -10.82 4.76
C PRO A 247 18.56 -10.83 3.26
N SER A 248 18.11 -9.75 2.62
CA SER A 248 18.48 -9.46 1.24
C SER A 248 19.94 -9.03 1.22
N THR A 249 20.78 -9.73 0.46
CA THR A 249 22.24 -9.59 0.51
C THR A 249 22.81 -9.28 -0.86
N TRP A 250 23.76 -8.34 -0.93
CA TRP A 250 24.41 -7.90 -2.16
C TRP A 250 25.92 -7.77 -1.98
N LYS A 251 26.63 -7.72 -3.10
CA LYS A 251 28.07 -7.50 -3.17
C LYS A 251 28.37 -6.19 -3.89
N PHE A 252 29.41 -5.50 -3.45
CA PHE A 252 29.91 -4.27 -4.04
C PHE A 252 31.43 -4.32 -4.10
N SER A 253 31.99 -4.05 -5.28
CA SER A 253 33.44 -4.03 -5.47
C SER A 253 33.89 -2.60 -5.77
N VAL A 254 34.76 -2.07 -4.92
CA VAL A 254 35.46 -0.80 -5.20
C VAL A 254 36.74 -1.14 -5.95
N ARG A 255 36.88 -0.60 -7.16
CA ARG A 255 38.07 -0.80 -8.01
C ARG A 255 38.90 0.47 -8.06
N LYS A 256 40.20 0.33 -8.33
CA LYS A 256 41.14 1.45 -8.40
C LYS A 256 41.11 2.27 -7.11
N TYR A 257 41.15 1.59 -5.97
CA TYR A 257 40.99 2.18 -4.64
C TYR A 257 41.98 3.31 -4.40
N SER A 258 43.23 3.13 -4.81
CA SER A 258 44.27 4.16 -4.70
C SER A 258 43.91 5.45 -5.44
N ALA A 259 43.28 5.34 -6.62
CA ALA A 259 42.82 6.49 -7.39
C ALA A 259 41.66 7.20 -6.68
N ALA A 260 40.63 6.46 -6.24
CA ALA A 260 39.49 7.00 -5.48
C ALA A 260 39.95 7.70 -4.19
N ARG A 261 40.98 7.18 -3.55
CA ARG A 261 41.62 7.78 -2.38
C ARG A 261 42.34 9.08 -2.74
N SER A 262 43.10 9.11 -3.83
CA SER A 262 43.81 10.32 -4.27
C SER A 262 42.88 11.46 -4.70
N SER A 263 41.73 11.13 -5.30
CA SER A 263 40.70 12.10 -5.70
C SER A 263 39.72 12.46 -4.59
N ASN A 264 39.78 11.75 -3.45
CA ASN A 264 38.80 11.84 -2.37
C ASN A 264 37.36 11.61 -2.85
N GLU A 265 37.19 10.71 -3.80
CA GLU A 265 35.91 10.42 -4.43
C GLU A 265 35.16 9.34 -3.65
N VAL A 266 33.93 9.66 -3.25
CA VAL A 266 33.04 8.73 -2.57
C VAL A 266 32.56 7.67 -3.56
N GLN A 267 32.60 6.41 -3.13
CA GLN A 267 32.21 5.27 -3.96
C GLN A 267 30.81 4.80 -3.57
N TYR A 268 29.92 4.73 -4.56
CA TYR A 268 28.54 4.30 -4.36
C TYR A 268 28.30 2.96 -5.03
N SER A 269 27.57 2.07 -4.34
CA SER A 269 27.03 0.88 -4.97
C SER A 269 25.93 1.23 -5.97
N ASP A 270 25.62 0.28 -6.85
CA ASP A 270 24.37 0.28 -7.59
C ASP A 270 23.17 0.35 -6.65
N LEU A 271 22.05 0.84 -7.19
CA LEU A 271 20.77 0.79 -6.50
C LEU A 271 20.25 -0.64 -6.52
N VAL A 272 20.13 -1.24 -5.34
CA VAL A 272 19.69 -2.62 -5.18
C VAL A 272 18.34 -2.66 -4.48
N THR A 273 17.48 -3.62 -4.82
CA THR A 273 16.11 -3.70 -4.29
C THR A 273 15.96 -4.95 -3.43
N ASP A 274 15.42 -4.79 -2.22
CA ASP A 274 15.07 -5.89 -1.32
C ASP A 274 13.76 -6.58 -1.73
N ASP A 275 13.41 -7.64 -1.02
CA ASP A 275 12.20 -8.41 -1.26
C ASP A 275 10.89 -7.73 -0.80
N ILE A 276 10.98 -6.65 -0.01
CA ILE A 276 9.86 -5.76 0.34
C ILE A 276 9.60 -4.74 -0.79
N GLY A 277 10.58 -4.55 -1.69
CA GLY A 277 10.55 -3.57 -2.76
C GLY A 277 11.14 -2.21 -2.37
N SER A 278 11.90 -2.14 -1.28
CA SER A 278 12.71 -0.98 -0.91
C SER A 278 14.07 -1.03 -1.60
N VAL A 279 14.58 0.13 -1.97
CA VAL A 279 15.80 0.34 -2.73
C VAL A 279 16.88 0.90 -1.82
N TRP A 280 18.06 0.30 -1.86
CA TRP A 280 19.19 0.56 -0.98
C TRP A 280 20.43 0.94 -1.79
N ARG A 281 21.33 1.67 -1.15
CA ARG A 281 22.65 2.03 -1.68
C ARG A 281 23.69 2.03 -0.57
N LEU A 282 24.83 1.40 -0.81
CA LEU A 282 26.00 1.51 0.05
C LEU A 282 26.90 2.66 -0.42
N GLU A 283 27.41 3.42 0.52
CA GLU A 283 28.33 4.55 0.36
C GLU A 283 29.63 4.21 1.09
N VAL A 284 30.76 4.38 0.40
CA VAL A 284 32.09 4.07 0.93
C VAL A 284 32.96 5.30 0.76
N HIS A 285 33.58 5.76 1.86
CA HIS A 285 34.51 6.89 1.89
C HIS A 285 35.94 6.38 2.03
N PRO A 286 36.74 6.33 0.95
CA PRO A 286 38.11 5.80 0.96
C PRO A 286 39.06 6.51 1.93
N ASN A 287 38.84 7.80 2.18
CA ASN A 287 39.63 8.60 3.13
C ASN A 287 38.93 8.79 4.47
N GLY A 288 37.86 8.07 4.75
CA GLY A 288 37.07 8.26 5.95
C GLY A 288 36.17 9.50 5.90
N TYR A 289 35.26 9.56 6.87
CA TYR A 289 34.23 10.59 7.02
C TYR A 289 34.37 11.28 8.38
N ASP A 290 34.10 12.58 8.41
CA ASP A 290 34.17 13.43 9.60
C ASP A 290 35.47 13.30 10.42
N ASP A 291 35.41 12.73 11.62
CA ASP A 291 36.51 12.53 12.56
C ASP A 291 37.43 11.35 12.18
N ALA A 292 37.02 10.51 11.22
CA ALA A 292 37.79 9.38 10.71
C ALA A 292 38.66 9.71 9.50
N LYS A 293 38.77 10.99 9.13
CA LYS A 293 39.51 11.42 7.94
C LYS A 293 40.97 11.01 8.00
N ASN A 294 41.42 10.31 6.95
CA ASN A 294 42.76 9.77 6.74
C ASN A 294 43.22 8.75 7.80
N THR A 295 42.34 8.28 8.68
CA THR A 295 42.65 7.25 9.69
C THR A 295 41.96 5.94 9.37
N SER A 296 40.69 6.00 8.97
CA SER A 296 39.85 4.82 8.75
C SER A 296 39.09 4.92 7.43
N LEU A 297 38.70 3.77 6.86
CA LEU A 297 37.63 3.68 5.87
C LEU A 297 36.28 3.90 6.58
N SER A 298 35.37 4.67 5.98
CA SER A 298 34.00 4.83 6.49
C SER A 298 32.99 4.24 5.51
N ILE A 299 31.89 3.71 6.04
CA ILE A 299 30.81 3.11 5.26
C ILE A 299 29.45 3.56 5.78
N PHE A 300 28.51 3.79 4.88
CA PHE A 300 27.13 4.13 5.22
C PHE A 300 26.17 3.44 4.27
N LEU A 301 25.11 2.86 4.80
CA LEU A 301 24.01 2.32 4.04
C LEU A 301 22.87 3.34 4.01
N GLN A 302 22.22 3.51 2.86
CA GLN A 302 21.14 4.47 2.67
C GLN A 302 19.90 3.78 2.12
N LEU A 303 18.74 4.11 2.69
CA LEU A 303 17.44 3.79 2.10
C LEU A 303 17.13 4.83 1.00
N TYR A 304 17.26 4.44 -0.26
CA TYR A 304 17.09 5.31 -1.42
C TYR A 304 15.60 5.58 -1.69
N SER A 305 14.76 4.55 -1.69
CA SER A 305 13.30 4.66 -1.83
C SER A 305 12.64 3.44 -1.23
N GLY A 306 11.49 3.56 -0.56
CA GLY A 306 10.84 2.40 0.06
C GLY A 306 10.08 2.77 1.31
N ILE A 307 10.04 1.86 2.27
CA ILE A 307 9.33 2.05 3.54
C ILE A 307 10.33 2.45 4.63
N GLU A 308 10.18 3.65 5.19
CA GLU A 308 10.94 4.09 6.36
C GLU A 308 10.60 3.25 7.60
N GLY A 309 11.58 3.00 8.46
CA GLY A 309 11.39 2.15 9.62
C GLY A 309 12.70 1.61 10.20
N GLN A 310 12.59 0.83 11.28
CA GLN A 310 13.71 0.06 11.78
C GLN A 310 14.03 -1.11 10.85
N TYR A 311 15.32 -1.30 10.60
CA TYR A 311 15.90 -2.43 9.89
C TYR A 311 17.15 -2.90 10.61
N HIS A 312 17.41 -4.20 10.50
CA HIS A 312 18.72 -4.77 10.80
C HIS A 312 19.53 -4.78 9.51
N TYR A 313 20.76 -4.30 9.58
CA TYR A 313 21.68 -4.31 8.45
C TYR A 313 23.06 -4.79 8.86
N SER A 314 23.79 -5.36 7.91
CA SER A 314 25.18 -5.74 8.11
C SER A 314 26.02 -5.37 6.89
N VAL A 315 27.27 -5.04 7.14
CA VAL A 315 28.28 -4.79 6.11
C VAL A 315 29.55 -5.55 6.48
N GLU A 316 30.07 -6.30 5.52
CA GLU A 316 31.21 -7.16 5.65
C GLU A 316 32.24 -6.83 4.57
N LEU A 317 33.46 -6.55 5.00
CA LEU A 317 34.62 -6.42 4.14
C LEU A 317 35.29 -7.78 4.01
N LEU A 318 35.35 -8.30 2.79
CA LEU A 318 35.87 -9.63 2.50
C LEU A 318 37.41 -9.58 2.46
N GLY A 319 38.04 -10.42 3.28
CA GLY A 319 39.50 -10.59 3.32
C GLY A 319 39.92 -12.01 2.94
N ALA A 320 41.18 -12.21 2.57
CA ALA A 320 41.69 -13.51 2.12
C ALA A 320 41.61 -14.61 3.20
N ASN A 321 41.88 -14.25 4.46
CA ASN A 321 41.89 -15.18 5.60
C ASN A 321 40.71 -14.98 6.54
N ARG A 322 40.25 -13.74 6.70
CA ARG A 322 39.16 -13.36 7.60
C ARG A 322 38.45 -12.12 7.08
N SER A 323 37.13 -12.13 7.12
CA SER A 323 36.32 -10.94 6.85
C SER A 323 36.17 -10.05 8.09
N HIS A 324 36.06 -8.74 7.88
CA HIS A 324 35.69 -7.78 8.90
C HIS A 324 34.19 -7.47 8.80
N VAL A 325 33.42 -7.66 9.87
CA VAL A 325 31.94 -7.57 9.87
C VAL A 325 31.49 -6.48 10.83
N TYR A 326 30.54 -5.67 10.38
CA TYR A 326 29.77 -4.72 11.19
C TYR A 326 28.28 -5.00 11.01
N GLU A 327 27.53 -5.00 12.10
CA GLU A 327 26.07 -5.19 12.11
C GLU A 327 25.43 -4.25 13.13
N ASP A 328 24.24 -3.74 12.81
CA ASP A 328 23.48 -2.84 13.69
C ASP A 328 21.98 -2.84 13.33
N GLU A 329 21.18 -2.29 14.24
CA GLU A 329 19.75 -2.06 14.06
C GLU A 329 19.45 -0.57 14.19
N THR A 330 18.86 0.03 13.15
CA THR A 330 18.65 1.48 13.12
C THR A 330 17.39 1.84 12.34
N TYR A 331 16.83 3.00 12.66
CA TYR A 331 15.71 3.59 11.92
C TYR A 331 16.21 4.29 10.65
N PHE A 332 15.84 3.77 9.49
CA PHE A 332 16.17 4.36 8.20
C PHE A 332 15.08 5.32 7.73
N GLU A 333 15.53 6.53 7.42
CA GLU A 333 14.75 7.53 6.69
C GLU A 333 15.21 7.59 5.24
N LEU A 334 14.34 8.04 4.35
CA LEU A 334 14.68 8.21 2.94
C LEU A 334 15.85 9.17 2.78
N ARG A 335 16.83 8.77 1.96
CA ARG A 335 18.02 9.57 1.61
C ARG A 335 18.97 9.83 2.79
N LYS A 336 18.79 9.22 3.96
CA LYS A 336 19.76 9.32 5.06
C LYS A 336 20.62 8.07 5.15
N GLY A 337 21.93 8.28 5.29
CA GLY A 337 22.93 7.22 5.43
C GLY A 337 23.18 6.88 6.90
N TRP A 338 23.28 5.58 7.21
CA TRP A 338 23.62 5.05 8.54
C TRP A 338 24.73 4.01 8.42
N GLY A 339 25.69 4.04 9.33
CA GLY A 339 26.86 3.18 9.28
C GLY A 339 27.93 3.66 10.24
N GLN A 340 29.20 3.46 9.86
CA GLN A 340 30.32 3.63 10.77
C GLN A 340 31.41 4.52 10.18
N ASN A 341 31.76 5.58 10.93
CA ASN A 341 32.88 6.47 10.61
C ASN A 341 34.20 5.70 10.66
N HIS A 342 34.45 4.94 11.74
CA HIS A 342 35.68 4.16 11.93
C HIS A 342 35.42 2.67 11.65
N PHE A 343 35.14 2.32 10.39
CA PHE A 343 34.82 0.93 10.04
C PHE A 343 36.06 0.05 10.07
N ILE A 344 37.12 0.41 9.35
CA ILE A 344 38.42 -0.28 9.46
C ILE A 344 39.57 0.72 9.31
N ASP A 345 40.62 0.53 10.11
CA ASP A 345 41.85 1.31 10.01
C ASP A 345 42.52 1.14 8.64
N LEU A 346 43.02 2.23 8.06
CA LEU A 346 43.58 2.23 6.71
C LEU A 346 44.84 1.36 6.57
N LYS A 347 45.63 1.20 7.65
CA LYS A 347 46.79 0.32 7.64
C LYS A 347 46.35 -1.14 7.61
N ALA A 348 45.38 -1.51 8.46
CA ALA A 348 44.81 -2.85 8.48
C ALA A 348 44.14 -3.22 7.14
N LEU A 349 43.46 -2.25 6.51
CA LEU A 349 42.88 -2.41 5.17
C LEU A 349 43.95 -2.74 4.13
N GLN A 350 45.05 -1.99 4.11
CA GLN A 350 46.16 -2.16 3.18
C GLN A 350 46.88 -3.49 3.33
N ASP A 351 47.02 -3.96 4.57
CA ASP A 351 47.78 -5.17 4.88
C ASP A 351 47.02 -6.47 4.57
N SER A 352 45.68 -6.47 4.55
CA SER A 352 44.90 -7.72 4.56
C SER A 352 43.63 -7.77 3.71
N TYR A 353 43.15 -6.65 3.17
CA TYR A 353 41.84 -6.58 2.50
C TYR A 353 41.87 -5.96 1.09
N LEU A 354 42.99 -5.33 0.70
CA LEU A 354 43.18 -4.84 -0.67
C LEU A 354 43.81 -5.92 -1.54
N LEU A 355 43.11 -6.32 -2.61
CA LEU A 355 43.60 -7.23 -3.64
C LEU A 355 43.57 -6.53 -5.00
N GLU A 356 44.68 -6.48 -5.72
CA GLU A 356 44.79 -5.83 -7.05
C GLU A 356 44.24 -4.39 -7.09
N ASP A 357 44.51 -3.59 -6.04
CA ASP A 357 43.98 -2.22 -5.88
C ASP A 357 42.44 -2.15 -5.86
N GLY A 358 41.78 -3.20 -5.37
CA GLY A 358 40.34 -3.23 -5.13
C GLY A 358 40.01 -3.86 -3.78
N LEU A 359 38.79 -3.56 -3.30
CA LEU A 359 38.20 -4.19 -2.12
C LEU A 359 36.78 -4.68 -2.44
N GLU A 360 36.36 -5.76 -1.77
CA GLU A 360 35.04 -6.36 -1.96
C GLU A 360 34.25 -6.29 -0.65
N LEU A 361 33.06 -5.72 -0.74
CA LEU A 361 32.11 -5.56 0.35
C LEU A 361 30.88 -6.42 0.08
N ARG A 362 30.34 -7.01 1.13
CA ARG A 362 29.04 -7.67 1.15
C ARG A 362 28.17 -6.93 2.14
N PHE A 363 26.96 -6.55 1.76
CA PHE A 363 26.04 -5.88 2.67
C PHE A 363 24.66 -6.51 2.59
N SER A 364 23.93 -6.49 3.70
CA SER A 364 22.62 -7.11 3.79
C SER A 364 21.65 -6.31 4.63
N VAL A 365 20.35 -6.44 4.33
CA VAL A 365 19.27 -5.75 5.04
C VAL A 365 18.11 -6.69 5.25
N ARG A 366 17.48 -6.61 6.42
CA ARG A 366 16.22 -7.28 6.74
C ARG A 366 15.35 -6.46 7.68
N ALA A 367 14.06 -6.78 7.65
CA ALA A 367 13.15 -6.41 8.73
C ALA A 367 13.53 -7.14 10.04
N LEU A 368 13.10 -6.59 11.18
CA LEU A 368 13.49 -7.13 12.49
C LEU A 368 12.94 -8.54 12.74
N ASN A 369 11.69 -8.75 12.34
CA ASN A 369 10.97 -10.01 12.46
C ASN A 369 9.89 -10.11 11.37
N LEU A 370 9.24 -11.27 11.26
CA LEU A 370 8.23 -11.51 10.23
C LEU A 370 6.98 -10.61 10.36
N ILE A 371 6.61 -10.20 11.58
CA ILE A 371 5.47 -9.29 11.80
C ILE A 371 5.80 -7.92 11.23
N ASP A 372 6.97 -7.37 11.56
CA ASP A 372 7.45 -6.10 11.04
C ASP A 372 7.59 -6.14 9.51
N LYS A 373 8.09 -7.24 8.96
CA LYS A 373 8.15 -7.45 7.49
C LYS A 373 6.76 -7.37 6.86
N TYR A 374 5.78 -8.08 7.42
CA TYR A 374 4.40 -8.06 6.90
C TYR A 374 3.79 -6.66 6.97
N GLU A 375 3.97 -5.94 8.07
CA GLU A 375 3.48 -4.56 8.20
C GLU A 375 4.11 -3.62 7.17
N LYS A 376 5.42 -3.76 6.90
CA LYS A 376 6.10 -3.01 5.84
C LYS A 376 5.55 -3.37 4.44
N MET A 377 5.37 -4.64 4.15
CA MET A 377 4.79 -5.10 2.87
C MET A 377 3.35 -4.60 2.70
N LYS A 378 2.54 -4.60 3.76
CA LYS A 378 1.18 -4.07 3.76
C LYS A 378 1.17 -2.56 3.48
N LYS A 379 2.05 -1.79 4.13
CA LYS A 379 2.22 -0.35 3.83
C LYS A 379 2.60 -0.12 2.37
N ARG A 380 3.54 -0.91 1.84
CA ARG A 380 3.95 -0.84 0.43
C ARG A 380 2.80 -1.13 -0.52
N ALA A 381 2.01 -2.17 -0.24
CA ALA A 381 0.84 -2.52 -1.04
C ALA A 381 -0.19 -1.38 -1.08
N SER A 382 -0.46 -0.73 0.05
CA SER A 382 -1.35 0.43 0.12
C SER A 382 -0.83 1.61 -0.72
N LEU A 383 0.47 1.90 -0.65
CA LEU A 383 1.09 2.97 -1.46
C LEU A 383 0.98 2.66 -2.96
N LEU A 384 1.30 1.43 -3.36
CA LEU A 384 1.18 0.99 -4.76
C LEU A 384 -0.27 1.06 -5.26
N SER A 385 -1.24 0.69 -4.42
CA SER A 385 -2.66 0.80 -4.79
C SER A 385 -3.07 2.26 -5.02
N ALA A 386 -2.63 3.18 -4.15
CA ALA A 386 -2.91 4.60 -4.31
C ALA A 386 -2.25 5.18 -5.57
N GLU A 387 -1.02 4.77 -5.86
CA GLU A 387 -0.30 5.16 -7.07
C GLU A 387 -1.00 4.65 -8.34
N VAL A 388 -1.43 3.38 -8.35
CA VAL A 388 -2.21 2.81 -9.45
C VAL A 388 -3.52 3.58 -9.66
N ASP A 389 -4.22 3.97 -8.60
CA ASP A 389 -5.47 4.72 -8.72
C ASP A 389 -5.24 6.15 -9.21
N LEU A 390 -4.11 6.78 -8.87
CA LEU A 390 -3.70 8.06 -9.44
C LEU A 390 -3.40 7.90 -10.93
N LEU A 391 -2.59 6.91 -11.31
CA LEU A 391 -2.24 6.64 -12.71
C LEU A 391 -3.48 6.32 -13.55
N LYS A 392 -4.47 5.58 -13.04
CA LYS A 392 -5.75 5.37 -13.71
C LYS A 392 -6.54 6.66 -13.95
N LYS A 393 -6.43 7.65 -13.05
CA LYS A 393 -7.07 8.97 -13.22
C LYS A 393 -6.35 9.81 -14.27
N GLU A 394 -5.03 9.74 -14.32
CA GLU A 394 -4.20 10.49 -15.27
C GLU A 394 -4.23 9.88 -16.68
N THR A 395 -4.39 8.56 -16.79
CA THR A 395 -4.47 7.84 -18.06
C THR A 395 -5.89 7.79 -18.61
N LYS A 396 -6.43 8.95 -19.03
CA LYS A 396 -7.53 9.00 -20.00
C LYS A 396 -6.91 9.07 -21.41
N PRO A 397 -6.81 7.95 -22.15
CA PRO A 397 -6.26 8.00 -23.50
C PRO A 397 -7.27 8.69 -24.42
N ASP A 398 -7.06 9.98 -24.73
CA ASP A 398 -7.80 10.67 -25.79
C ASP A 398 -7.78 9.82 -27.07
N CYS A 399 -8.93 9.69 -27.74
CA CYS A 399 -8.98 9.16 -29.11
C CYS A 399 -8.97 10.27 -30.16
N LEU A 400 -9.34 11.49 -29.75
CA LEU A 400 -9.23 12.71 -30.55
C LEU A 400 -8.86 13.87 -29.64
N ASN A 401 -7.84 14.65 -30.01
CA ASN A 401 -7.53 15.93 -29.36
C ASN A 401 -7.02 16.89 -30.43
N HIS A 402 -7.94 17.69 -30.98
CA HIS A 402 -7.67 18.52 -32.14
C HIS A 402 -8.11 19.96 -31.92
N VAL A 403 -7.25 20.90 -32.29
CA VAL A 403 -7.56 22.34 -32.35
C VAL A 403 -7.81 22.71 -33.79
N PHE A 404 -8.97 23.29 -34.08
CA PHE A 404 -9.32 23.75 -35.42
C PHE A 404 -9.94 25.14 -35.38
N THR A 405 -10.01 25.78 -36.54
CA THR A 405 -10.49 27.15 -36.69
C THR A 405 -11.72 27.18 -37.59
N VAL A 406 -12.79 27.81 -37.12
CA VAL A 406 -14.04 28.01 -37.86
C VAL A 406 -14.12 29.47 -38.30
N ARG A 407 -14.43 29.71 -39.58
CA ARG A 407 -14.48 31.06 -40.19
C ARG A 407 -15.92 31.50 -40.44
N ASN A 408 -16.11 32.75 -40.87
CA ASN A 408 -17.40 33.36 -41.23
C ASN A 408 -18.38 33.43 -40.04
N VAL A 409 -17.82 33.73 -38.86
CA VAL A 409 -18.53 33.66 -37.58
C VAL A 409 -19.48 34.83 -37.42
N VAL A 410 -19.06 36.02 -37.84
CA VAL A 410 -19.83 37.26 -37.73
C VAL A 410 -21.10 37.20 -38.59
N GLU A 411 -21.00 36.70 -39.82
CA GLU A 411 -22.16 36.53 -40.69
C GLU A 411 -23.13 35.49 -40.14
N ALA A 412 -22.62 34.32 -39.72
CA ALA A 412 -23.43 33.27 -39.11
C ALA A 412 -24.09 33.72 -37.80
N ALA A 413 -23.43 34.57 -37.01
CA ALA A 413 -23.99 35.15 -35.79
C ALA A 413 -25.16 36.11 -36.06
N LYS A 414 -25.13 36.83 -37.19
CA LYS A 414 -26.20 37.75 -37.61
C LYS A 414 -27.38 37.01 -38.21
N ASN A 415 -27.12 36.04 -39.09
CA ASN A 415 -28.14 35.31 -39.83
C ASN A 415 -28.66 34.06 -39.09
N PHE A 416 -28.21 33.83 -37.86
CA PHE A 416 -28.53 32.62 -37.07
C PHE A 416 -28.17 31.32 -37.82
N GLY A 417 -27.09 31.36 -38.60
CA GLY A 417 -26.61 30.24 -39.40
C GLY A 417 -25.87 29.18 -38.58
N CYS A 418 -25.82 27.96 -39.11
CA CYS A 418 -25.00 26.87 -38.59
C CYS A 418 -23.65 26.85 -39.32
N LEU A 419 -22.57 26.76 -38.57
CA LEU A 419 -21.22 26.52 -39.06
C LEU A 419 -20.80 25.09 -38.70
N TYR A 420 -20.12 24.42 -39.61
CA TYR A 420 -19.60 23.08 -39.40
C TYR A 420 -18.09 23.11 -39.25
N SER A 421 -17.55 22.28 -38.37
CA SER A 421 -16.14 21.93 -38.43
C SER A 421 -15.86 21.02 -39.63
N ASP A 422 -14.59 20.87 -39.97
CA ASP A 422 -14.15 19.72 -40.76
C ASP A 422 -14.52 18.41 -40.07
N VAL A 423 -14.56 17.32 -40.84
CA VAL A 423 -14.74 15.97 -40.28
C VAL A 423 -13.42 15.53 -39.66
N LEU A 424 -13.44 15.30 -38.35
CA LEU A 424 -12.27 14.94 -37.55
C LEU A 424 -12.26 13.43 -37.31
N ALA A 425 -11.22 12.75 -37.79
CA ALA A 425 -11.04 11.32 -37.56
C ALA A 425 -10.37 11.08 -36.20
N ASP A 426 -10.92 10.17 -35.40
CA ASP A 426 -10.29 9.69 -34.17
C ASP A 426 -9.39 8.46 -34.46
N ASP A 427 -8.59 8.05 -33.47
CA ASP A 427 -7.72 6.87 -33.59
C ASP A 427 -8.46 5.52 -33.45
N LEU A 428 -9.80 5.55 -33.29
CA LEU A 428 -10.70 4.41 -33.25
C LEU A 428 -11.42 4.19 -34.60
N GLY A 429 -11.11 5.00 -35.62
CA GLY A 429 -11.78 4.97 -36.92
C GLY A 429 -13.16 5.64 -36.92
N GLY A 430 -13.50 6.37 -35.86
CA GLY A 430 -14.64 7.27 -35.75
C GLY A 430 -14.39 8.59 -36.47
N SER A 431 -15.47 9.20 -36.96
CA SER A 431 -15.48 10.47 -37.69
C SER A 431 -16.47 11.41 -37.03
N TRP A 432 -15.99 12.55 -36.57
CA TRP A 432 -16.73 13.49 -35.73
C TRP A 432 -16.85 14.85 -36.38
N ARG A 433 -17.95 15.56 -36.11
CA ARG A 433 -18.18 16.92 -36.63
C ARG A 433 -18.88 17.79 -35.60
N LEU A 434 -18.42 19.03 -35.44
CA LEU A 434 -19.09 20.02 -34.61
C LEU A 434 -20.04 20.87 -35.46
N GLN A 435 -21.24 21.10 -34.91
CA GLN A 435 -22.24 22.04 -35.38
C GLN A 435 -22.27 23.24 -34.43
N ILE A 436 -21.95 24.42 -34.95
CA ILE A 436 -21.73 25.63 -34.16
C ILE A 436 -22.75 26.65 -34.64
N PHE A 437 -23.53 27.19 -33.71
CA PHE A 437 -24.54 28.21 -33.97
C PHE A 437 -24.14 29.50 -33.24
N PRO A 438 -23.33 30.38 -33.86
CA PRO A 438 -22.86 31.60 -33.22
C PRO A 438 -23.99 32.54 -32.78
N GLY A 439 -25.11 32.53 -33.50
CA GLY A 439 -26.32 33.29 -33.16
C GLY A 439 -27.27 32.55 -32.22
N GLY A 440 -26.98 31.30 -31.86
CA GLY A 440 -27.84 30.42 -31.07
C GLY A 440 -28.79 29.55 -31.90
N ASN A 441 -29.28 28.47 -31.30
CA ASN A 441 -30.17 27.49 -31.92
C ASN A 441 -31.51 27.36 -31.14
N GLY A 442 -32.61 27.11 -31.87
CA GLY A 442 -33.94 26.94 -31.30
C GLY A 442 -34.41 28.10 -30.43
N GLU A 443 -34.90 27.79 -29.23
CA GLU A 443 -35.39 28.75 -28.23
C GLU A 443 -34.30 29.66 -27.66
N CYS A 444 -33.02 29.31 -27.84
CA CYS A 444 -31.88 30.09 -27.36
C CYS A 444 -31.31 31.06 -28.42
N LYS A 445 -31.95 31.18 -29.58
CA LYS A 445 -31.56 32.14 -30.64
C LYS A 445 -31.50 33.55 -30.08
N GLY A 446 -30.43 34.26 -30.40
CA GLY A 446 -30.20 35.64 -29.95
C GLY A 446 -29.56 35.76 -28.57
N ASN A 447 -29.50 34.69 -27.78
CA ASN A 447 -29.08 34.77 -26.37
C ASN A 447 -27.77 34.05 -26.08
N PHE A 448 -27.52 32.91 -26.74
CA PHE A 448 -26.36 32.06 -26.45
C PHE A 448 -25.71 31.53 -27.72
N LEU A 449 -24.40 31.31 -27.69
CA LEU A 449 -23.69 30.41 -28.60
C LEU A 449 -24.13 28.96 -28.28
N SER A 450 -24.53 28.21 -29.30
CA SER A 450 -24.84 26.78 -29.17
C SER A 450 -23.81 25.93 -29.92
N ILE A 451 -23.37 24.82 -29.33
CA ILE A 451 -22.41 23.90 -29.95
C ILE A 451 -22.87 22.45 -29.72
N PHE A 452 -22.95 21.67 -30.80
CA PHE A 452 -23.32 20.26 -30.78
C PHE A 452 -22.26 19.42 -31.48
N LEU A 453 -21.97 18.25 -30.94
CA LEU A 453 -21.08 17.25 -31.52
C LEU A 453 -21.91 16.15 -32.18
N GLU A 454 -21.50 15.73 -33.36
CA GLU A 454 -22.13 14.68 -34.15
C GLU A 454 -21.10 13.59 -34.46
N LEU A 455 -21.47 12.34 -34.22
CA LEU A 455 -20.75 11.17 -34.72
C LEU A 455 -21.26 10.85 -36.13
N HIS A 456 -20.42 11.00 -37.15
CA HIS A 456 -20.80 10.73 -38.54
C HIS A 456 -20.66 9.24 -38.90
N ASN A 457 -19.52 8.65 -38.55
CA ASN A 457 -19.25 7.22 -38.68
C ASN A 457 -18.44 6.77 -37.47
N GLY A 458 -18.62 5.55 -36.98
CA GLY A 458 -17.89 5.03 -35.83
C GLY A 458 -18.72 4.09 -34.96
N ILE A 459 -18.25 3.85 -33.74
CA ILE A 459 -18.88 2.91 -32.81
C ILE A 459 -19.88 3.67 -31.94
N PRO A 460 -21.18 3.35 -32.01
CA PRO A 460 -22.17 3.95 -31.13
C PRO A 460 -21.95 3.46 -29.70
N ASN A 461 -21.47 4.34 -28.81
CA ASN A 461 -21.20 4.01 -27.42
C ASN A 461 -21.07 5.28 -26.57
N LYS A 462 -20.72 5.09 -25.31
CA LYS A 462 -20.45 6.15 -24.35
C LYS A 462 -19.09 6.79 -24.62
N TYR A 463 -19.06 8.08 -24.87
CA TYR A 463 -17.84 8.87 -24.96
C TYR A 463 -17.95 10.06 -24.02
N GLU A 464 -16.84 10.41 -23.39
CA GLU A 464 -16.67 11.73 -22.80
C GLU A 464 -16.12 12.65 -23.89
N PHE A 465 -16.69 13.85 -24.00
CA PHE A 465 -16.23 14.85 -24.96
C PHE A 465 -16.11 16.21 -24.29
N THR A 466 -15.05 16.92 -24.65
CA THR A 466 -14.75 18.26 -24.17
C THR A 466 -14.67 19.20 -25.36
N VAL A 467 -15.45 20.28 -25.30
CA VAL A 467 -15.35 21.40 -26.24
C VAL A 467 -14.79 22.59 -25.47
N ALA A 468 -13.64 23.10 -25.90
CA ALA A 468 -13.04 24.29 -25.34
C ALA A 468 -12.94 25.41 -26.39
N LEU A 469 -13.60 26.52 -26.13
CA LEU A 469 -13.47 27.75 -26.90
C LEU A 469 -12.19 28.47 -26.46
N LEU A 470 -11.20 28.49 -27.35
CA LEU A 470 -9.87 29.01 -27.04
C LEU A 470 -9.86 30.54 -27.11
N HIS A 471 -9.08 31.13 -26.22
CA HIS A 471 -8.88 32.57 -26.12
C HIS A 471 -7.38 32.87 -25.96
N ARG A 472 -6.92 34.09 -26.30
CA ARG A 472 -5.50 34.48 -26.17
C ARG A 472 -4.99 34.42 -24.74
N SER A 473 -5.89 34.60 -23.78
CA SER A 473 -5.64 34.45 -22.35
C SER A 473 -6.23 33.13 -21.88
N GLU A 474 -5.38 32.27 -21.31
CA GLU A 474 -5.78 30.95 -20.80
C GLU A 474 -6.88 31.03 -19.74
N LYS A 475 -6.89 32.09 -18.92
CA LYS A 475 -7.90 32.32 -17.88
C LYS A 475 -9.32 32.54 -18.43
N LYS A 476 -9.44 32.89 -19.71
CA LYS A 476 -10.73 33.13 -20.40
C LYS A 476 -11.15 31.96 -21.28
N VAL A 477 -10.42 30.85 -21.30
CA VAL A 477 -10.81 29.66 -22.07
C VAL A 477 -12.07 29.07 -21.46
N VAL A 478 -13.15 29.00 -22.26
CA VAL A 478 -14.41 28.40 -21.84
C VAL A 478 -14.40 26.95 -22.26
N LYS A 479 -14.36 26.03 -21.29
CA LYS A 479 -14.40 24.59 -21.54
C LYS A 479 -15.66 23.97 -20.92
N LYS A 480 -16.32 23.08 -21.66
CA LYS A 480 -17.38 22.23 -21.13
C LYS A 480 -17.09 20.78 -21.49
N THR A 481 -17.32 19.89 -20.53
CA THR A 481 -17.10 18.45 -20.65
C THR A 481 -18.40 17.73 -20.29
N LEU A 482 -18.76 16.72 -21.08
CA LEU A 482 -19.91 15.86 -20.80
C LEU A 482 -19.64 14.45 -21.26
N GLU A 483 -20.39 13.52 -20.71
CA GLU A 483 -20.39 12.12 -21.11
C GLU A 483 -21.74 11.79 -21.75
N TYR A 484 -21.71 11.18 -22.93
CA TYR A 484 -22.91 10.88 -23.70
C TYR A 484 -22.77 9.61 -24.54
N CYS A 485 -23.88 8.89 -24.71
CA CYS A 485 -23.96 7.74 -25.60
C CYS A 485 -24.27 8.21 -27.02
N PHE A 486 -23.24 8.42 -27.84
CA PHE A 486 -23.41 8.90 -29.20
C PHE A 486 -23.97 7.81 -30.12
N GLN A 487 -24.92 8.21 -30.95
CA GLN A 487 -25.44 7.42 -32.07
C GLN A 487 -25.09 8.16 -33.38
N PRO A 488 -24.78 7.45 -34.47
CA PRO A 488 -24.51 8.07 -35.76
C PRO A 488 -25.64 9.02 -36.17
N ALA A 489 -25.26 10.19 -36.71
CA ALA A 489 -26.16 11.24 -37.21
C ALA A 489 -27.09 11.90 -36.16
N LEU A 490 -26.91 11.63 -34.86
CA LEU A 490 -27.66 12.31 -33.80
C LEU A 490 -26.75 13.31 -33.05
N PRO A 491 -26.84 14.64 -33.34
CA PRO A 491 -26.00 15.63 -32.68
C PRO A 491 -26.42 15.86 -31.23
N PHE A 492 -25.44 15.98 -30.33
CA PHE A 492 -25.66 16.26 -28.91
C PHE A 492 -24.67 17.31 -28.38
N GLY A 493 -25.12 18.18 -27.49
CA GLY A 493 -24.27 19.22 -26.93
C GLY A 493 -25.06 20.30 -26.21
N TRP A 494 -24.53 21.52 -26.21
CA TRP A 494 -25.01 22.62 -25.38
C TRP A 494 -25.78 23.65 -26.22
N LYS A 495 -27.07 23.83 -25.90
CA LYS A 495 -27.88 24.96 -26.38
C LYS A 495 -27.38 26.30 -25.80
N THR A 496 -26.89 26.27 -24.57
CA THR A 496 -26.40 27.43 -23.80
C THR A 496 -24.91 27.31 -23.53
N PHE A 497 -24.08 27.19 -24.57
CA PHE A 497 -22.64 26.99 -24.42
C PHE A 497 -21.96 28.21 -23.78
N LEU A 498 -22.17 29.41 -24.36
CA LEU A 498 -21.64 30.68 -23.87
C LEU A 498 -22.64 31.81 -24.12
N GLY A 499 -22.76 32.77 -23.20
CA GLY A 499 -23.66 33.92 -23.37
C GLY A 499 -23.25 34.79 -24.56
N ARG A 500 -24.21 35.37 -25.29
CA ARG A 500 -23.93 36.17 -26.50
C ARG A 500 -23.04 37.38 -26.21
N GLU A 501 -23.32 38.11 -25.13
CA GLU A 501 -22.54 39.30 -24.77
C GLU A 501 -21.08 38.93 -24.50
N GLU A 502 -20.87 37.88 -23.71
CA GLU A 502 -19.55 37.35 -23.41
C GLU A 502 -18.83 36.86 -24.68
N PHE A 503 -19.54 36.13 -25.53
CA PHE A 503 -19.00 35.60 -26.78
C PHE A 503 -18.53 36.70 -27.75
N ILE A 504 -19.33 37.76 -27.94
CA ILE A 504 -19.04 38.84 -28.89
C ILE A 504 -18.01 39.84 -28.31
N ASN A 505 -18.16 40.23 -27.05
CA ASN A 505 -17.41 41.36 -26.49
C ASN A 505 -16.06 40.97 -25.87
N ASN A 506 -15.85 39.70 -25.50
CA ASN A 506 -14.64 39.27 -24.77
C ASN A 506 -13.53 38.67 -25.64
N GLY A 507 -13.52 38.94 -26.95
CA GLY A 507 -12.36 38.65 -27.81
C GLY A 507 -12.21 37.19 -28.27
N TYR A 508 -13.28 36.39 -28.18
CA TYR A 508 -13.30 35.01 -28.71
C TYR A 508 -13.25 34.98 -30.24
N ILE A 509 -13.89 35.95 -30.90
CA ILE A 509 -13.85 36.09 -32.37
C ILE A 509 -12.61 36.87 -32.77
N GLN A 510 -11.74 36.26 -33.57
CA GLN A 510 -10.51 36.88 -34.06
C GLN A 510 -10.44 36.77 -35.57
N LYS A 511 -10.34 37.90 -36.29
CA LYS A 511 -10.33 37.93 -37.76
C LYS A 511 -11.48 37.11 -38.36
N ASP A 512 -12.69 37.31 -37.83
CA ASP A 512 -13.90 36.58 -38.22
C ASP A 512 -13.80 35.04 -38.07
N SER A 513 -13.03 34.58 -37.08
CA SER A 513 -12.83 33.16 -36.82
C SER A 513 -12.84 32.79 -35.32
N LEU A 514 -13.16 31.53 -35.03
CA LEU A 514 -13.14 30.91 -33.71
C LEU A 514 -12.13 29.78 -33.67
N SER A 515 -11.32 29.71 -32.63
CA SER A 515 -10.47 28.54 -32.36
C SER A 515 -11.12 27.66 -31.31
N ILE A 516 -11.37 26.40 -31.66
CA ILE A 516 -12.02 25.42 -30.79
C ILE A 516 -11.11 24.21 -30.65
N ARG A 517 -10.93 23.73 -29.42
CA ARG A 517 -10.34 22.42 -29.14
C ARG A 517 -11.47 21.43 -28.88
N LEU A 518 -11.47 20.34 -29.63
CA LEU A 518 -12.31 19.18 -29.38
C LEU A 518 -11.45 18.04 -28.85
N THR A 519 -11.82 17.53 -27.69
CA THR A 519 -11.23 16.32 -27.11
C THR A 519 -12.32 15.26 -26.97
N ILE A 520 -12.06 14.04 -27.41
CA ILE A 520 -12.95 12.89 -27.24
C ILE A 520 -12.17 11.79 -26.55
N THR A 521 -12.75 11.27 -25.48
CA THR A 521 -12.16 10.25 -24.61
C THR A 521 -13.14 9.09 -24.47
N PRO A 522 -12.68 7.84 -24.69
CA PRO A 522 -13.42 6.69 -24.21
C PRO A 522 -13.41 6.66 -22.67
N PRO A 523 -14.41 6.03 -22.01
CA PRO A 523 -14.53 6.07 -20.55
C PRO A 523 -13.34 5.44 -19.79
N SER A 524 -12.58 4.56 -20.44
CA SER A 524 -11.35 3.98 -19.90
C SER A 524 -10.47 3.40 -21.01
N ALA A 525 -9.21 3.11 -20.70
CA ALA A 525 -8.30 2.40 -21.61
C ALA A 525 -8.85 1.03 -22.05
N LEU A 526 -9.53 0.31 -21.14
CA LEU A 526 -10.20 -0.96 -21.47
C LEU A 526 -11.33 -0.75 -22.48
N GLN A 527 -12.13 0.30 -22.31
CA GLN A 527 -13.18 0.63 -23.27
C GLN A 527 -12.58 1.06 -24.62
N LYS A 528 -11.46 1.80 -24.64
CA LYS A 528 -10.73 2.13 -25.87
C LYS A 528 -10.36 0.87 -26.66
N PHE A 529 -9.82 -0.15 -25.97
CA PHE A 529 -9.47 -1.43 -26.58
C PHE A 529 -10.71 -2.19 -27.10
N ASN A 530 -11.80 -2.20 -26.33
CA ASN A 530 -13.06 -2.81 -26.77
C ASN A 530 -13.61 -2.13 -28.02
N TYR A 531 -13.50 -0.80 -28.11
CA TYR A 531 -13.93 -0.04 -29.29
C TYR A 531 -13.03 -0.39 -30.49
N LEU A 532 -11.70 -0.38 -30.35
CA LEU A 532 -10.78 -0.83 -31.40
C LEU A 532 -11.13 -2.24 -31.93
N ARG A 533 -11.41 -3.18 -31.02
CA ARG A 533 -11.80 -4.55 -31.40
C ARG A 533 -13.09 -4.57 -32.23
N GLN A 534 -14.13 -3.86 -31.78
CA GLN A 534 -15.40 -3.78 -32.52
C GLN A 534 -15.22 -3.14 -33.89
N TYR A 535 -14.36 -2.12 -34.00
CA TYR A 535 -14.04 -1.49 -35.28
C TYR A 535 -13.39 -2.49 -36.23
N HIS A 536 -12.38 -3.24 -35.75
CA HIS A 536 -11.71 -4.27 -36.55
C HIS A 536 -12.66 -5.39 -37.00
N GLU A 537 -13.53 -5.88 -36.10
CA GLU A 537 -14.54 -6.89 -36.43
C GLU A 537 -15.50 -6.40 -37.53
N ARG A 538 -15.95 -5.14 -37.46
CA ARG A 538 -16.79 -4.52 -38.52
C ARG A 538 -16.03 -4.34 -39.83
N ALA A 539 -14.78 -3.90 -39.77
CA ALA A 539 -13.95 -3.71 -40.96
C ALA A 539 -13.68 -5.03 -41.70
N LEU A 540 -13.46 -6.12 -40.96
CA LEU A 540 -13.31 -7.47 -41.52
C LEU A 540 -14.62 -7.98 -42.13
N ALA A 541 -15.76 -7.75 -41.47
CA ALA A 541 -17.07 -8.16 -41.98
C ALA A 541 -17.49 -7.39 -43.26
N ALA A 542 -16.97 -6.18 -43.46
CA ALA A 542 -17.25 -5.35 -44.64
C ALA A 542 -16.37 -5.68 -45.87
N MET A 543 -15.40 -6.60 -45.75
CA MET A 543 -14.62 -7.05 -46.90
C MET A 543 -15.46 -7.97 -47.81
N PRO A 544 -15.56 -7.71 -49.12
CA PRO A 544 -16.30 -8.59 -50.03
C PRO A 544 -15.66 -9.98 -50.06
N LEU A 545 -16.44 -11.03 -49.77
CA LEU A 545 -16.09 -12.40 -50.14
C LEU A 545 -15.90 -12.44 -51.66
N ALA A 546 -14.68 -12.72 -52.11
CA ALA A 546 -14.39 -12.97 -53.52
C ALA A 546 -15.36 -14.05 -54.03
N ARG A 547 -16.20 -13.70 -55.01
CA ARG A 547 -17.06 -14.67 -55.71
C ARG A 547 -16.15 -15.73 -56.36
N PRO A 548 -16.44 -17.02 -56.23
CA PRO A 548 -15.76 -18.03 -57.04
C PRO A 548 -16.24 -17.89 -58.48
N GLU A 549 -15.33 -17.57 -59.39
CA GLU A 549 -15.58 -17.69 -60.83
C GLU A 549 -15.82 -19.17 -61.17
N SER A 550 -16.85 -19.40 -61.98
CA SER A 550 -17.27 -20.70 -62.48
C SER A 550 -16.17 -21.38 -63.28
N SER A 551 -15.89 -22.63 -62.91
CA SER A 551 -14.95 -23.54 -63.55
C SER A 551 -15.35 -23.93 -64.98
N VAL A 552 -14.41 -23.81 -65.92
CA VAL A 552 -14.26 -24.76 -67.04
C VAL A 552 -12.90 -25.43 -66.89
N VAL A 553 -12.94 -26.74 -67.10
CA VAL A 553 -11.99 -27.81 -66.75
C VAL A 553 -10.69 -27.75 -67.54
N GLU A 554 -9.55 -27.94 -66.86
CA GLU A 554 -8.47 -28.88 -67.22
C GLU A 554 -7.43 -28.99 -66.09
N GLU A 555 -7.22 -30.21 -65.57
CA GLU A 555 -6.16 -30.60 -64.63
C GLU A 555 -4.88 -30.98 -65.41
N PRO A 556 -3.63 -30.84 -64.88
CA PRO A 556 -3.19 -31.60 -63.68
C PRO A 556 -2.13 -30.96 -62.72
N LYS A 557 -2.30 -31.25 -61.40
CA LYS A 557 -1.36 -31.53 -60.26
C LYS A 557 0.09 -30.96 -60.20
N PRO A 558 0.73 -30.93 -59.00
CA PRO A 558 0.28 -30.54 -57.65
C PRO A 558 1.31 -29.66 -56.89
N SER A 559 0.92 -28.73 -56.00
CA SER A 559 1.87 -28.26 -54.96
C SER A 559 1.21 -27.64 -53.71
N SER A 560 1.46 -28.34 -52.59
CA SER A 560 1.70 -27.85 -51.22
C SER A 560 0.69 -26.96 -50.48
N SER A 561 0.35 -27.47 -49.29
CA SER A 561 0.08 -26.77 -48.03
C SER A 561 -1.21 -25.95 -47.90
N HIS A 562 -2.27 -26.64 -47.45
CA HIS A 562 -3.23 -26.03 -46.54
C HIS A 562 -2.59 -25.90 -45.15
N GLU A 563 -2.33 -24.66 -44.71
CA GLU A 563 -2.00 -24.34 -43.31
C GLU A 563 -3.15 -23.50 -42.71
N PRO A 564 -3.65 -23.81 -41.49
CA PRO A 564 -4.75 -23.08 -40.87
C PRO A 564 -4.37 -21.64 -40.45
N LEU A 565 -5.36 -20.75 -40.40
CA LEU A 565 -5.24 -19.31 -40.10
C LEU A 565 -4.49 -18.96 -38.80
N GLU A 566 -4.40 -19.87 -37.83
CA GLU A 566 -3.67 -19.66 -36.57
C GLU A 566 -2.15 -19.52 -36.78
N ALA A 567 -1.58 -20.08 -37.85
CA ALA A 567 -0.17 -19.96 -38.17
C ALA A 567 0.23 -18.58 -38.76
N ARG A 568 -0.75 -17.83 -39.30
CA ARG A 568 -0.53 -16.48 -39.86
C ARG A 568 -0.37 -15.39 -38.78
N LEU A 569 -0.93 -15.60 -37.58
CA LEU A 569 -0.81 -14.66 -36.46
C LEU A 569 0.57 -14.69 -35.77
N ARG A 570 1.41 -15.68 -36.06
CA ARG A 570 2.78 -15.77 -35.52
C ARG A 570 3.86 -15.15 -36.42
N LYS A 571 3.48 -14.50 -37.52
CA LYS A 571 4.42 -13.82 -38.45
C LYS A 571 4.17 -12.32 -38.63
N THR A 572 3.51 -11.65 -37.68
CA THR A 572 3.56 -10.18 -37.59
C THR A 572 4.80 -9.74 -36.82
N SER A 573 5.66 -9.00 -37.52
CA SER A 573 7.03 -8.64 -37.19
C SER A 573 7.25 -8.00 -35.81
N ILE A 574 8.39 -8.38 -35.21
CA ILE A 574 9.06 -7.85 -33.99
C ILE A 574 9.48 -6.35 -34.13
N SER A 575 8.97 -5.62 -35.12
CA SER A 575 9.23 -4.20 -35.32
C SER A 575 8.28 -3.28 -34.53
N PHE A 576 7.19 -3.80 -33.94
CA PHE A 576 6.23 -2.99 -33.19
C PHE A 576 6.60 -2.79 -31.71
N VAL A 577 7.41 -3.68 -31.12
CA VAL A 577 7.73 -3.64 -29.67
C VAL A 577 8.97 -2.79 -29.34
N LYS A 578 9.76 -2.37 -30.34
CA LYS A 578 10.97 -1.56 -30.11
C LYS A 578 10.73 -0.05 -29.96
N ASN A 579 9.52 0.45 -30.23
CA ASN A 579 9.20 1.89 -30.14
C ASN A 579 8.41 2.29 -28.88
N LEU A 580 8.22 1.35 -27.92
CA LEU A 580 7.53 1.61 -26.66
C LEU A 580 8.48 1.93 -25.47
N PHE A 581 9.79 1.97 -25.72
CA PHE A 581 10.77 2.43 -24.72
C PHE A 581 11.53 3.62 -25.28
N THR A 582 11.19 4.81 -24.78
CA THR A 582 11.94 6.04 -25.01
C THR A 582 13.36 5.85 -24.49
N LYS A 583 14.34 6.00 -25.39
CA LYS A 583 15.75 6.15 -25.02
C LYS A 583 15.90 7.45 -24.24
N SER A 584 16.55 7.34 -23.08
CA SER A 584 17.12 8.45 -22.34
C SER A 584 18.05 9.28 -23.23
N SER A 585 17.87 10.59 -23.22
CA SER A 585 18.76 11.54 -23.86
C SER A 585 19.98 11.79 -22.97
N SER A 586 21.13 11.26 -23.38
CA SER A 586 22.44 11.76 -22.94
C SER A 586 23.52 11.25 -23.90
N THR A 587 24.02 12.12 -24.76
CA THR A 587 25.45 12.51 -24.81
C THR A 587 25.69 13.43 -26.01
N GLU A 588 26.09 14.64 -25.69
CA GLU A 588 26.85 15.53 -26.55
C GLU A 588 28.28 15.02 -26.74
N GLN A 589 28.90 15.54 -27.82
CA GLN A 589 30.33 15.65 -28.17
C GLN A 589 30.92 14.62 -29.15
N PRO A 590 31.96 14.99 -29.95
CA PRO A 590 32.38 16.32 -30.44
C PRO A 590 32.70 16.37 -31.95
N GLN A 591 32.73 17.59 -32.51
CA GLN A 591 33.70 18.00 -33.52
C GLN A 591 34.37 19.30 -33.06
#